data_AF-A0A3P1SLS6-F1
#
_entry.id   AF-A0A3P1SLS6-F1
#
_cell.length_a   1.000
_cell.length_b   1.000
_cell.length_c   1.000
_cell.angle_alpha   90.00
_cell.angle_beta   90.00
_cell.angle_gamma   90.00
#
_symmetry.space_group_name_H-M   'P 1'
#
loop_
_entity.id
_entity.type
_entity.pdbx_description
1 polymer ?
#
loop_
_entity_poly.entity_id
_entity_poly.type
_entity_poly.pdbx_seq_one_letter_code
_entity_poly.pdbx_strand_id
1 'polypeptide(L)'
;MEGNMDQRESTLPLESNQNSQEALAAYVQQIAKLVRGQRAQRGMTRKVLSQHSGISERYLAQVETGKANMSVSLLWRIAEAMNVGLSDILPYSSLTYNRPDPVLKLLDGLSPEQHQQAYDLLQQTFSVDKEIDSQIQDRGIALIGLRGAGKSTLGQLLASGLGIPFIRLSDVIEQLGGFDLQELLTLFGQKAYRKLERQAIDYVREHYDRVVLEIGGSLVSEKDTYGYVLNHFYTVWVKAQPEEHMSRVMAQGDLRPMAASQKAMDDLKLILTEREPYYREANTLLDTSGRSVDECAAEIINKCTPAQPIQASS
;
A
#
# COMPACT_ATOMS: atom_id res chain seq x y z
N MET A 1 -49.36 64.08 -0.43
CA MET A 1 -48.53 64.26 -1.64
C MET A 1 -47.10 64.04 -1.20
N GLU A 2 -46.66 62.79 -1.32
CA GLU A 2 -45.68 62.34 -2.33
C GLU A 2 -44.30 62.39 -1.68
N GLY A 3 -43.63 61.30 -1.34
CA GLY A 3 -43.53 60.02 -2.05
C GLY A 3 -42.10 59.92 -2.55
N ASN A 4 -41.24 59.21 -1.81
CA ASN A 4 -40.07 58.54 -2.39
C ASN A 4 -39.57 57.45 -1.44
N MET A 5 -40.35 56.36 -1.38
CA MET A 5 -39.78 55.02 -1.29
C MET A 5 -39.18 54.74 -2.66
N ASP A 6 -37.86 54.73 -2.77
CA ASP A 6 -37.22 54.09 -3.91
C ASP A 6 -36.20 53.06 -3.42
N GLN A 7 -36.33 51.92 -4.06
CA GLN A 7 -35.92 50.60 -3.64
C GLN A 7 -34.42 50.46 -3.88
N ARG A 8 -33.65 50.19 -2.82
CA ARG A 8 -32.35 49.52 -2.97
C ARG A 8 -32.55 48.06 -2.63
N GLU A 9 -32.99 47.29 -3.61
CA GLU A 9 -32.79 45.85 -3.63
C GLU A 9 -31.29 45.59 -3.41
N SER A 10 -30.94 45.07 -2.23
CA SER A 10 -29.61 44.58 -1.92
C SER A 10 -29.44 43.22 -2.61
N THR A 11 -29.08 43.23 -3.89
CA THR A 11 -28.55 42.07 -4.60
C THR A 11 -27.15 41.76 -4.07
N LEU A 12 -27.07 40.96 -3.00
CA LEU A 12 -25.84 40.24 -2.65
C LEU A 12 -25.49 39.28 -3.80
N PRO A 13 -24.25 39.28 -4.33
CA PRO A 13 -23.94 38.58 -5.56
C PRO A 13 -23.93 37.06 -5.35
N LEU A 14 -24.76 36.38 -6.17
CA LEU A 14 -24.91 34.92 -6.30
C LEU A 14 -23.60 34.18 -6.64
N GLU A 15 -22.55 34.90 -7.06
CA GLU A 15 -21.25 34.37 -7.47
C GLU A 15 -20.46 33.71 -6.31
N SER A 16 -20.64 34.18 -5.08
CA SER A 16 -19.95 33.63 -3.89
C SER A 16 -20.41 32.20 -3.52
N ASN A 17 -21.65 31.85 -3.86
CA ASN A 17 -22.26 30.57 -3.52
C ASN A 17 -21.92 29.49 -4.56
N GLN A 18 -21.82 29.86 -5.85
CA GLN A 18 -21.39 28.95 -6.92
C GLN A 18 -19.94 28.50 -6.74
N ASN A 19 -19.02 29.44 -6.47
CA ASN A 19 -17.61 29.10 -6.18
C ASN A 19 -17.46 28.17 -4.95
N SER A 20 -18.29 28.37 -3.92
CA SER A 20 -18.27 27.53 -2.71
C SER A 20 -18.81 26.11 -2.98
N GLN A 21 -19.83 25.98 -3.82
CA GLN A 21 -20.39 24.69 -4.23
C GLN A 21 -19.44 23.92 -5.15
N GLU A 22 -18.77 24.59 -6.07
CA GLU A 22 -17.75 24.00 -6.94
C GLU A 22 -16.53 23.53 -6.13
N ALA A 23 -16.07 24.33 -5.17
CA ALA A 23 -14.99 23.95 -4.27
C ALA A 23 -15.35 22.73 -3.41
N LEU A 24 -16.59 22.68 -2.87
CA LEU A 24 -17.08 21.52 -2.12
C LEU A 24 -17.16 20.29 -3.00
N ALA A 25 -17.67 20.41 -4.24
CA ALA A 25 -17.73 19.30 -5.18
C ALA A 25 -16.33 18.76 -5.50
N ALA A 26 -15.35 19.63 -5.72
CA ALA A 26 -13.95 19.23 -5.92
C ALA A 26 -13.37 18.51 -4.68
N TYR A 27 -13.67 18.99 -3.47
CA TYR A 27 -13.24 18.35 -2.22
C TYR A 27 -13.84 16.95 -2.05
N VAL A 28 -15.14 16.80 -2.33
CA VAL A 28 -15.82 15.48 -2.30
C VAL A 28 -15.23 14.53 -3.34
N GLN A 29 -14.85 15.02 -4.52
CA GLN A 29 -14.16 14.20 -5.53
C GLN A 29 -12.77 13.74 -5.06
N GLN A 30 -12.04 14.55 -4.30
CA GLN A 30 -10.77 14.14 -3.71
C GLN A 30 -10.96 13.07 -2.64
N ILE A 31 -11.95 13.22 -1.73
CA ILE A 31 -12.33 12.16 -0.77
C ILE A 31 -12.65 10.85 -1.51
N ALA A 32 -13.45 10.93 -2.58
CA ALA A 32 -13.85 9.78 -3.37
C ALA A 32 -12.62 9.02 -3.93
N LYS A 33 -11.64 9.77 -4.47
CA LYS A 33 -10.38 9.21 -4.97
C LYS A 33 -9.58 8.55 -3.84
N LEU A 34 -9.47 9.20 -2.68
CA LEU A 34 -8.73 8.66 -1.52
C LEU A 34 -9.37 7.38 -0.98
N VAL A 35 -10.69 7.35 -0.80
CA VAL A 35 -11.41 6.14 -0.36
C VAL A 35 -11.18 5.00 -1.35
N ARG A 36 -11.30 5.27 -2.65
CA ARG A 36 -11.05 4.26 -3.70
C ARG A 36 -9.59 3.79 -3.69
N GLY A 37 -8.63 4.69 -3.53
CA GLY A 37 -7.20 4.40 -3.44
C GLY A 37 -6.88 3.53 -2.24
N GLN A 38 -7.29 3.93 -1.03
CA GLN A 38 -7.07 3.16 0.20
C GLN A 38 -7.68 1.75 0.14
N ARG A 39 -8.87 1.63 -0.46
CA ARG A 39 -9.51 0.32 -0.70
C ARG A 39 -8.69 -0.54 -1.66
N ALA A 40 -8.21 0.04 -2.77
CA ALA A 40 -7.41 -0.66 -3.77
C ALA A 40 -6.04 -1.08 -3.21
N GLN A 41 -5.36 -0.21 -2.46
CA GLN A 41 -4.10 -0.50 -1.76
C GLN A 41 -4.24 -1.74 -0.87
N ARG A 42 -5.41 -1.94 -0.25
CA ARG A 42 -5.71 -3.12 0.59
C ARG A 42 -6.21 -4.34 -0.16
N GLY A 43 -6.39 -4.25 -1.48
CA GLY A 43 -6.94 -5.33 -2.30
C GLY A 43 -8.40 -5.67 -1.96
N MET A 44 -9.12 -4.73 -1.34
CA MET A 44 -10.52 -4.95 -0.94
C MET A 44 -11.46 -4.72 -2.11
N THR A 45 -12.41 -5.63 -2.31
CA THR A 45 -13.54 -5.37 -3.20
C THR A 45 -14.57 -4.48 -2.51
N ARG A 46 -15.42 -3.81 -3.29
CA ARG A 46 -16.54 -3.04 -2.72
C ARG A 46 -17.50 -3.91 -1.92
N LYS A 47 -17.72 -5.16 -2.34
CA LYS A 47 -18.52 -6.15 -1.62
C LYS A 47 -17.95 -6.44 -0.22
N VAL A 48 -16.63 -6.65 -0.13
CA VAL A 48 -15.96 -6.88 1.17
C VAL A 48 -16.06 -5.63 2.04
N LEU A 49 -15.79 -4.44 1.50
CA LEU A 49 -15.94 -3.19 2.26
C LEU A 49 -17.39 -2.99 2.73
N SER A 50 -18.38 -3.35 1.92
CA SER A 50 -19.81 -3.29 2.27
C SER A 50 -20.13 -4.15 3.49
N GLN A 51 -19.63 -5.39 3.49
CA GLN A 51 -19.84 -6.34 4.59
C GLN A 51 -19.24 -5.83 5.91
N HIS A 52 -18.03 -5.30 5.89
CA HIS A 52 -17.36 -4.83 7.12
C HIS A 52 -17.84 -3.46 7.58
N SER A 53 -18.10 -2.53 6.66
CA SER A 53 -18.58 -1.20 7.03
C SER A 53 -20.06 -1.20 7.39
N GLY A 54 -20.84 -2.21 6.95
CA GLY A 54 -22.31 -2.23 7.05
C GLY A 54 -23.00 -1.18 6.15
N ILE A 55 -22.32 -0.74 5.09
CA ILE A 55 -22.81 0.24 4.11
C ILE A 55 -23.08 -0.49 2.81
N SER A 56 -24.19 -0.22 2.13
CA SER A 56 -24.51 -0.91 0.88
C SER A 56 -23.44 -0.69 -0.21
N GLU A 57 -23.17 -1.73 -1.01
CA GLU A 57 -22.24 -1.65 -2.15
C GLU A 57 -22.63 -0.55 -3.16
N ARG A 58 -23.94 -0.33 -3.35
CA ARG A 58 -24.46 0.76 -4.20
C ARG A 58 -24.05 2.13 -3.66
N TYR A 59 -24.18 2.35 -2.36
CA TYR A 59 -23.78 3.62 -1.75
C TYR A 59 -22.27 3.80 -1.80
N LEU A 60 -21.48 2.76 -1.51
CA LEU A 60 -20.02 2.80 -1.66
C LEU A 60 -19.58 3.16 -3.08
N ALA A 61 -20.31 2.68 -4.11
CA ALA A 61 -20.05 3.10 -5.49
C ALA A 61 -20.30 4.60 -5.72
N GLN A 62 -21.32 5.18 -5.06
CA GLN A 62 -21.57 6.63 -5.11
C GLN A 62 -20.50 7.42 -4.35
N VAL A 63 -20.01 6.88 -3.23
CA VAL A 63 -18.87 7.44 -2.49
C VAL A 63 -17.63 7.53 -3.37
N GLU A 64 -17.22 6.42 -3.99
CA GLU A 64 -16.01 6.36 -4.83
C GLU A 64 -16.11 7.12 -6.15
N THR A 65 -17.32 7.57 -6.53
CA THR A 65 -17.55 8.44 -7.70
C THR A 65 -17.80 9.89 -7.31
N GLY A 66 -17.72 10.22 -6.01
CA GLY A 66 -17.94 11.56 -5.47
C GLY A 66 -19.38 12.08 -5.66
N LYS A 67 -20.34 11.17 -5.84
CA LYS A 67 -21.77 11.49 -5.99
C LYS A 67 -22.55 11.38 -4.68
N ALA A 68 -21.94 10.81 -3.63
CA ALA A 68 -22.57 10.65 -2.33
C ALA A 68 -22.37 11.89 -1.46
N ASN A 69 -23.45 12.38 -0.86
CA ASN A 69 -23.37 13.24 0.31
C ASN A 69 -23.24 12.36 1.56
N MET A 70 -22.05 12.34 2.16
CA MET A 70 -21.71 11.43 3.26
C MET A 70 -21.66 12.14 4.60
N SER A 71 -22.25 11.53 5.62
CA SER A 71 -22.00 11.97 7.00
C SER A 71 -20.59 11.57 7.45
N VAL A 72 -20.02 12.34 8.37
CA VAL A 72 -18.72 12.02 8.99
C VAL A 72 -18.76 10.64 9.66
N SER A 73 -19.91 10.24 10.23
CA SER A 73 -20.09 8.90 10.81
C SER A 73 -19.93 7.76 9.78
N LEU A 74 -20.38 7.97 8.54
CA LEU A 74 -20.21 6.97 7.47
C LEU A 74 -18.76 6.94 6.99
N LEU A 75 -18.11 8.10 6.87
CA LEU A 75 -16.68 8.17 6.56
C LEU A 75 -15.84 7.44 7.61
N TRP A 76 -16.14 7.63 8.89
CA TRP A 76 -15.46 6.92 9.97
C TRP A 76 -15.64 5.40 9.87
N ARG A 77 -16.85 4.90 9.61
CA ARG A 77 -17.11 3.46 9.39
C ARG A 77 -16.36 2.90 8.18
N ILE A 78 -16.22 3.69 7.11
CA ILE A 78 -15.42 3.30 5.93
C ILE A 78 -13.94 3.19 6.31
N ALA A 79 -13.40 4.19 7.03
CA ALA A 79 -12.02 4.19 7.49
C ALA A 79 -11.74 3.00 8.43
N GLU A 80 -12.62 2.78 9.41
CA GLU A 80 -12.52 1.70 10.39
C GLU A 80 -12.57 0.31 9.73
N ALA A 81 -13.49 0.11 8.78
CA ALA A 81 -13.59 -1.14 8.01
C ALA A 81 -12.36 -1.41 7.13
N MET A 82 -11.66 -0.37 6.68
CA MET A 82 -10.39 -0.49 5.95
C MET A 82 -9.17 -0.56 6.87
N ASN A 83 -9.32 -0.40 8.19
CA ASN A 83 -8.21 -0.25 9.13
C ASN A 83 -7.26 0.91 8.75
N VAL A 84 -7.82 2.09 8.47
CA VAL A 84 -7.07 3.34 8.24
C VAL A 84 -7.53 4.45 9.17
N GLY A 85 -6.70 5.48 9.34
CA GLY A 85 -7.10 6.69 10.02
C GLY A 85 -8.11 7.47 9.18
N LEU A 86 -9.00 8.22 9.84
CA LEU A 86 -9.91 9.12 9.13
C LEU A 86 -9.15 10.17 8.31
N SER A 87 -7.98 10.59 8.78
CA SER A 87 -7.07 11.49 8.06
C SER A 87 -6.55 10.92 6.73
N ASP A 88 -6.48 9.60 6.59
CA ASP A 88 -5.96 8.95 5.38
C ASP A 88 -6.95 8.97 4.21
N ILE A 89 -8.23 9.26 4.49
CA ILE A 89 -9.31 9.36 3.50
C ILE A 89 -9.84 10.79 3.34
N LEU A 90 -9.32 11.73 4.11
CA LEU A 90 -9.62 13.15 3.98
C LEU A 90 -8.50 13.85 3.22
N PRO A 91 -8.81 14.72 2.25
CA PRO A 91 -7.80 15.52 1.59
C PRO A 91 -7.09 16.38 2.64
N TYR A 92 -5.77 16.38 2.58
CA TYR A 92 -4.96 17.29 3.37
C TYR A 92 -5.24 18.71 2.89
N SER A 93 -6.12 19.42 3.58
CA SER A 93 -6.27 20.85 3.38
C SER A 93 -5.23 21.56 4.23
N SER A 94 -4.30 22.26 3.60
CA SER A 94 -3.42 23.25 4.23
C SER A 94 -4.17 24.46 4.81
N LEU A 95 -5.50 24.36 4.91
CA LEU A 95 -6.46 25.32 5.40
C LEU A 95 -7.24 24.55 6.49
N THR A 96 -7.22 24.82 7.81
CA THR A 96 -6.84 26.00 8.60
C THR A 96 -7.01 25.69 10.11
N TYR A 97 -6.37 26.51 10.98
CA TYR A 97 -6.68 26.80 12.42
C TYR A 97 -6.63 25.69 13.51
N ASN A 98 -5.45 25.48 14.11
CA ASN A 98 -5.14 25.81 15.52
C ASN A 98 -3.69 25.37 15.85
N ARG A 99 -2.76 26.33 15.79
CA ARG A 99 -1.29 26.20 15.73
C ARG A 99 -0.82 25.38 14.51
N PRO A 100 -0.27 26.02 13.46
CA PRO A 100 0.43 25.26 12.43
C PRO A 100 1.58 24.54 13.13
N ASP A 101 1.61 23.22 13.00
CA ASP A 101 2.80 22.45 13.33
C ASP A 101 3.97 23.13 12.58
N PRO A 102 4.96 23.68 13.30
CA PRO A 102 6.06 24.41 12.68
C PRO A 102 6.80 23.58 11.63
N VAL A 103 6.80 22.25 11.79
CA VAL A 103 7.36 21.31 10.82
C VAL A 103 6.52 21.29 9.55
N LEU A 104 5.20 21.11 9.66
CA LEU A 104 4.33 21.06 8.47
C LEU A 104 4.36 22.38 7.69
N LYS A 105 4.41 23.52 8.38
CA LYS A 105 4.56 24.83 7.73
C LYS A 105 5.91 25.01 7.04
N LEU A 106 6.98 24.47 7.63
CA LEU A 106 8.30 24.47 6.99
C LEU A 106 8.27 23.63 5.71
N LEU A 107 7.64 22.46 5.77
CA LEU A 107 7.49 21.56 4.62
C LEU A 107 6.68 22.19 3.50
N ASP A 108 5.57 22.90 3.77
CA ASP A 108 4.73 23.52 2.72
C ASP A 108 5.48 24.47 1.77
N GLY A 109 6.61 25.04 2.22
CA GLY A 109 7.44 25.96 1.41
C GLY A 109 8.53 25.28 0.58
N LEU A 110 8.72 23.97 0.70
CA LEU A 110 9.82 23.25 0.06
C LEU A 110 9.46 22.78 -1.36
N SER A 111 10.47 22.73 -2.23
CA SER A 111 10.36 22.07 -3.52
C SER A 111 10.25 20.54 -3.35
N PRO A 112 9.79 19.79 -4.37
CA PRO A 112 9.72 18.32 -4.29
C PRO A 112 11.07 17.66 -3.97
N GLU A 113 12.17 18.20 -4.49
CA GLU A 113 13.53 17.71 -4.18
C GLU A 113 13.89 17.98 -2.71
N GLN A 114 13.50 19.15 -2.19
CA GLN A 114 13.73 19.52 -0.80
C GLN A 114 12.84 18.73 0.16
N HIS A 115 11.61 18.34 -0.24
CA HIS A 115 10.80 17.39 0.51
C HIS A 115 11.50 16.06 0.67
N GLN A 116 12.11 15.55 -0.42
CA GLN A 116 12.86 14.31 -0.36
C GLN A 116 14.07 14.42 0.57
N GLN A 117 14.85 15.51 0.46
CA GLN A 117 15.99 15.76 1.35
C GLN A 117 15.57 15.88 2.82
N ALA A 118 14.45 16.57 3.10
CA ALA A 118 13.91 16.69 4.45
C ALA A 118 13.45 15.33 4.99
N TYR A 119 12.78 14.53 4.17
CA TYR A 119 12.40 13.16 4.53
C TYR A 119 13.61 12.30 4.87
N ASP A 120 14.65 12.32 4.03
CA ASP A 120 15.88 11.54 4.25
C ASP A 120 16.57 11.96 5.55
N LEU A 121 16.67 13.26 5.83
CA LEU A 121 17.26 13.81 7.05
C LEU A 121 16.44 13.43 8.30
N LEU A 122 15.12 13.56 8.23
CA LEU A 122 14.23 13.20 9.34
C LEU A 122 14.29 11.70 9.62
N GLN A 123 14.33 10.87 8.57
CA GLN A 123 14.57 9.45 8.74
C GLN A 123 15.93 9.17 9.38
N GLN A 124 17.01 9.77 8.90
CA GLN A 124 18.35 9.54 9.47
C GLN A 124 18.44 9.97 10.94
N THR A 125 17.75 11.06 11.31
CA THR A 125 17.87 11.67 12.65
C THR A 125 16.92 11.05 13.67
N PHE A 126 15.72 10.65 13.25
CA PHE A 126 14.63 10.26 14.15
C PHE A 126 14.13 8.83 13.95
N SER A 127 14.69 8.06 13.01
CA SER A 127 14.41 6.61 12.97
C SER A 127 15.05 5.95 14.18
N VAL A 128 14.22 5.48 15.11
CA VAL A 128 14.63 4.89 16.40
C VAL A 128 15.48 3.61 16.25
N ASP A 129 15.56 3.02 15.06
CA ASP A 129 16.26 1.74 14.84
C ASP A 129 17.23 1.77 13.62
N LYS A 130 17.81 2.93 13.27
CA LYS A 130 18.73 3.07 12.13
C LYS A 130 20.23 3.07 12.49
N GLU A 131 20.64 2.26 13.46
CA GLU A 131 21.99 1.68 13.36
C GLU A 131 21.92 0.62 12.24
N ILE A 132 22.02 1.08 10.98
CA ILE A 132 22.16 0.18 9.84
C ILE A 132 23.57 -0.40 9.93
N ASP A 133 23.69 -1.45 10.73
CA ASP A 133 24.82 -2.34 10.69
C ASP A 133 24.82 -3.01 9.31
N SER A 134 25.96 -3.03 8.64
CA SER A 134 26.15 -3.73 7.37
C SER A 134 25.84 -5.24 7.44
N GLN A 135 25.51 -5.73 8.64
CA GLN A 135 25.09 -7.09 8.98
C GLN A 135 23.56 -7.30 8.95
N ILE A 136 22.72 -6.26 8.75
CA ILE A 136 21.24 -6.42 8.72
C ILE A 136 20.75 -7.29 7.53
N GLN A 137 21.54 -7.42 6.47
CA GLN A 137 21.26 -8.34 5.36
C GLN A 137 21.46 -9.83 5.74
N ASP A 138 21.91 -10.12 6.96
CA ASP A 138 22.21 -11.48 7.40
C ASP A 138 20.97 -12.30 7.78
N ARG A 139 19.77 -11.72 7.79
CA ARG A 139 18.51 -12.46 8.12
C ARG A 139 17.80 -13.06 6.90
N GLY A 140 18.25 -12.72 5.69
CA GLY A 140 17.73 -13.27 4.43
C GLY A 140 16.95 -12.28 3.56
N ILE A 141 16.17 -12.81 2.62
CA ILE A 141 15.59 -12.07 1.49
C ILE A 141 14.08 -12.02 1.63
N ALA A 142 13.48 -10.83 1.55
CA ALA A 142 12.03 -10.67 1.50
C ALA A 142 11.57 -10.30 0.08
N LEU A 143 10.75 -11.15 -0.54
CA LEU A 143 10.18 -10.92 -1.86
C LEU A 143 8.83 -10.21 -1.73
N ILE A 144 8.75 -9.00 -2.27
CA ILE A 144 7.53 -8.20 -2.34
C ILE A 144 7.09 -8.00 -3.79
N GLY A 145 5.81 -7.73 -4.00
CA GLY A 145 5.25 -7.51 -5.33
C GLY A 145 3.86 -8.12 -5.47
N LEU A 146 3.19 -7.81 -6.58
CA LEU A 146 1.84 -8.30 -6.81
C LEU A 146 1.77 -9.82 -6.97
N ARG A 147 0.57 -10.35 -6.77
CA ARG A 147 0.27 -11.75 -7.11
C ARG A 147 0.58 -11.97 -8.59
N GLY A 148 1.09 -13.14 -8.94
CA GLY A 148 1.52 -13.44 -10.31
C GLY A 148 2.88 -12.85 -10.71
N ALA A 149 3.57 -12.07 -9.86
CA ALA A 149 4.92 -11.58 -10.17
C ALA A 149 5.98 -12.70 -10.32
N GLY A 150 5.66 -13.93 -9.87
CA GLY A 150 6.61 -15.04 -9.83
C GLY A 150 7.38 -15.18 -8.51
N LYS A 151 6.95 -14.48 -7.44
CA LYS A 151 7.61 -14.52 -6.11
C LYS A 151 7.81 -15.94 -5.58
N SER A 152 6.80 -16.81 -5.67
CA SER A 152 6.90 -18.18 -5.15
C SER A 152 7.93 -19.00 -5.92
N THR A 153 7.92 -18.93 -7.25
CA THR A 153 8.88 -19.64 -8.11
C THR A 153 10.30 -19.12 -7.91
N LEU A 154 10.46 -17.79 -7.91
CA LEU A 154 11.76 -17.15 -7.64
C LEU A 154 12.26 -17.50 -6.25
N GLY A 155 11.40 -17.43 -5.23
CA GLY A 155 11.76 -17.68 -3.84
C GLY A 155 12.23 -19.10 -3.59
N GLN A 156 11.59 -20.10 -4.21
CA GLN A 156 12.05 -21.50 -4.16
C GLN A 156 13.44 -21.67 -4.77
N LEU A 157 13.71 -21.04 -5.92
CA LEU A 157 15.03 -21.10 -6.56
C LEU A 157 16.10 -20.38 -5.74
N LEU A 158 15.80 -19.21 -5.17
CA LEU A 158 16.70 -18.48 -4.29
C LEU A 158 17.04 -19.27 -3.04
N ALA A 159 16.03 -19.86 -2.38
CA ALA A 159 16.21 -20.69 -1.20
C ALA A 159 17.10 -21.90 -1.49
N SER A 160 16.86 -22.59 -2.60
CA SER A 160 17.68 -23.71 -3.06
C SER A 160 19.13 -23.29 -3.33
N GLY A 161 19.33 -22.19 -4.06
CA GLY A 161 20.66 -21.68 -4.42
C GLY A 161 21.48 -21.15 -3.23
N LEU A 162 20.81 -20.63 -2.20
CA LEU A 162 21.44 -20.10 -0.99
C LEU A 162 21.52 -21.13 0.16
N GLY A 163 20.86 -22.28 0.04
CA GLY A 163 20.80 -23.29 1.09
C GLY A 163 20.02 -22.85 2.34
N ILE A 164 19.01 -22.00 2.18
CA ILE A 164 18.19 -21.45 3.29
C ILE A 164 16.70 -21.76 3.05
N PRO A 165 15.84 -21.80 4.07
CA PRO A 165 14.42 -22.11 3.90
C PRO A 165 13.67 -21.05 3.07
N PHE A 166 12.67 -21.50 2.33
CA PHE A 166 11.65 -20.65 1.70
C PHE A 166 10.36 -20.69 2.53
N ILE A 167 9.88 -19.52 2.96
CA ILE A 167 8.66 -19.40 3.76
C ILE A 167 7.70 -18.44 3.07
N ARG A 168 6.44 -18.84 2.93
CA ARG A 168 5.37 -17.92 2.52
C ARG A 168 4.71 -17.36 3.76
N LEU A 169 4.67 -16.04 3.88
CA LEU A 169 4.06 -15.38 5.04
C LEU A 169 2.57 -15.73 5.16
N SER A 170 1.89 -15.96 4.03
CA SER A 170 0.50 -16.44 4.01
C SER A 170 0.30 -17.71 4.82
N ASP A 171 1.23 -18.67 4.69
CA ASP A 171 1.10 -19.99 5.30
C ASP A 171 1.30 -19.89 6.82
N VAL A 172 2.22 -19.01 7.24
CA VAL A 172 2.45 -18.70 8.66
C VAL A 172 1.22 -17.99 9.25
N ILE A 173 0.60 -17.07 8.51
CA ILE A 173 -0.63 -16.40 8.95
C ILE A 173 -1.77 -17.41 9.14
N GLU A 174 -1.97 -18.33 8.18
CA GLU A 174 -2.98 -19.38 8.27
C GLU A 174 -2.71 -20.34 9.44
N GLN A 175 -1.44 -20.71 9.65
CA GLN A 175 -1.03 -21.54 10.78
C GLN A 175 -1.29 -20.87 12.13
N LEU A 176 -0.93 -19.59 12.29
CA LEU A 176 -1.14 -18.85 13.53
C LEU A 176 -2.62 -18.53 13.77
N GLY A 177 -3.37 -18.24 12.70
CA GLY A 177 -4.79 -17.90 12.76
C GLY A 177 -5.70 -19.10 12.93
N GLY A 178 -5.32 -20.28 12.43
CA GLY A 178 -6.16 -21.48 12.41
C GLY A 178 -7.30 -21.43 11.38
N PHE A 179 -7.24 -20.49 10.45
CA PHE A 179 -8.22 -20.28 9.37
C PHE A 179 -7.48 -20.01 8.07
N ASP A 180 -8.10 -20.32 6.93
CA ASP A 180 -7.54 -19.86 5.65
C ASP A 180 -7.63 -18.33 5.53
N LEU A 181 -6.83 -17.74 4.64
CA LEU A 181 -6.78 -16.28 4.49
C LEU A 181 -8.14 -15.65 4.14
N GLN A 182 -8.98 -16.35 3.38
CA GLN A 182 -10.28 -15.82 2.94
C GLN A 182 -11.28 -15.82 4.11
N GLU A 183 -11.31 -16.89 4.90
CA GLU A 183 -12.10 -17.00 6.12
C GLU A 183 -11.66 -15.95 7.13
N LEU A 184 -10.35 -15.79 7.34
CA LEU A 184 -9.79 -14.83 8.27
C LEU A 184 -10.26 -13.40 7.93
N LEU A 185 -10.14 -13.00 6.67
CA LEU A 185 -10.60 -11.69 6.21
C LEU A 185 -12.12 -11.53 6.31
N THR A 186 -12.89 -12.57 5.98
CA THR A 186 -14.35 -12.50 5.96
C THR A 186 -14.95 -12.43 7.37
N LEU A 187 -14.42 -13.21 8.30
CA LEU A 187 -14.94 -13.35 9.65
C LEU A 187 -14.39 -12.28 10.60
N PHE A 188 -13.11 -11.95 10.49
CA PHE A 188 -12.42 -11.09 11.47
C PHE A 188 -11.98 -9.74 10.88
N GLY A 189 -12.09 -9.56 9.57
CA GLY A 189 -11.79 -8.30 8.89
C GLY A 189 -10.30 -7.99 8.76
N GLN A 190 -10.02 -6.83 8.16
CA GLN A 190 -8.66 -6.38 7.85
C GLN A 190 -7.80 -6.21 9.11
N LYS A 191 -8.35 -5.63 10.17
CA LYS A 191 -7.60 -5.35 11.40
C LYS A 191 -6.99 -6.60 12.03
N ALA A 192 -7.76 -7.69 12.11
CA ALA A 192 -7.27 -8.96 12.62
C ALA A 192 -6.20 -9.58 11.70
N TYR A 193 -6.44 -9.54 10.38
CA TYR A 193 -5.47 -9.97 9.40
C TYR A 193 -4.14 -9.22 9.51
N ARG A 194 -4.14 -7.88 9.65
CA ARG A 194 -2.92 -7.09 9.81
C ARG A 194 -2.16 -7.39 11.10
N LYS A 195 -2.88 -7.65 12.20
CA LYS A 195 -2.26 -8.06 13.45
C LYS A 195 -1.54 -9.41 13.29
N LEU A 196 -2.19 -10.39 12.65
CA LEU A 196 -1.59 -11.69 12.38
C LEU A 196 -0.43 -11.59 11.39
N GLU A 197 -0.54 -10.72 10.39
CA GLU A 197 0.53 -10.47 9.42
C GLU A 197 1.81 -9.97 10.11
N ARG A 198 1.69 -9.06 11.08
CA ARG A 198 2.84 -8.64 11.90
C ARG A 198 3.38 -9.78 12.77
N GLN A 199 2.50 -10.50 13.47
CA GLN A 199 2.90 -11.64 14.31
C GLN A 199 3.59 -12.75 13.52
N ALA A 200 3.17 -12.99 12.28
CA ALA A 200 3.79 -13.96 11.39
C ALA A 200 5.22 -13.56 11.00
N ILE A 201 5.49 -12.26 10.79
CA ILE A 201 6.86 -11.79 10.54
C ILE A 201 7.72 -11.99 11.79
N ASP A 202 7.19 -11.64 12.97
CA ASP A 202 7.91 -11.82 14.23
C ASP A 202 8.22 -13.30 14.48
N TYR A 203 7.24 -14.20 14.25
CA TYR A 203 7.43 -15.64 14.31
C TYR A 203 8.56 -16.12 13.37
N VAL A 204 8.56 -15.68 12.10
CA VAL A 204 9.60 -16.04 11.14
C VAL A 204 10.97 -15.58 11.63
N ARG A 205 11.08 -14.38 12.20
CA ARG A 205 12.36 -13.86 12.72
C ARG A 205 12.87 -14.60 13.96
N GLU A 206 11.96 -15.12 14.79
CA GLU A 206 12.30 -15.87 15.99
C GLU A 206 12.74 -17.31 15.68
N HIS A 207 12.23 -17.90 14.59
CA HIS A 207 12.43 -19.32 14.28
C HIS A 207 13.47 -19.58 13.18
N TYR A 208 13.85 -18.55 12.41
CA TYR A 208 14.79 -18.69 11.30
C TYR A 208 15.91 -17.64 11.38
N ASP A 209 17.15 -18.10 11.38
CA ASP A 209 18.33 -17.23 11.30
C ASP A 209 18.44 -16.57 9.92
N ARG A 210 18.21 -17.36 8.86
CA ARG A 210 18.20 -16.93 7.45
C ARG A 210 17.01 -17.52 6.71
N VAL A 211 16.30 -16.72 5.93
CA VAL A 211 15.12 -17.18 5.19
C VAL A 211 14.89 -16.40 3.89
N VAL A 212 14.35 -17.05 2.87
CA VAL A 212 13.68 -16.37 1.76
C VAL A 212 12.18 -16.29 2.09
N LEU A 213 11.69 -15.09 2.37
CA LEU A 213 10.33 -14.83 2.80
C LEU A 213 9.50 -14.26 1.62
N GLU A 214 8.44 -14.95 1.21
CA GLU A 214 7.43 -14.37 0.32
C GLU A 214 6.40 -13.58 1.13
N ILE A 215 6.23 -12.30 0.78
CA ILE A 215 5.28 -11.40 1.44
C ILE A 215 4.09 -11.09 0.52
N GLY A 216 2.90 -11.08 1.12
CA GLY A 216 1.66 -10.72 0.43
C GLY A 216 1.71 -9.28 -0.09
N GLY A 217 1.32 -9.07 -1.36
CA GLY A 217 1.47 -7.77 -2.02
C GLY A 217 0.63 -6.61 -1.44
N SER A 218 -0.17 -6.85 -0.39
CA SER A 218 -0.90 -5.78 0.30
C SER A 218 -0.21 -5.26 1.56
N LEU A 219 0.81 -5.98 2.06
CA LEU A 219 1.54 -5.63 3.28
C LEU A 219 2.22 -4.26 3.17
N VAL A 220 2.67 -3.89 1.97
CA VAL A 220 3.32 -2.60 1.68
C VAL A 220 2.44 -1.39 2.00
N SER A 221 1.13 -1.59 2.16
CA SER A 221 0.18 -0.53 2.53
C SER A 221 0.05 -0.34 4.05
N GLU A 222 0.72 -1.17 4.85
CA GLU A 222 0.78 -1.08 6.32
C GLU A 222 2.16 -0.55 6.71
N LYS A 223 2.27 0.77 6.87
CA LYS A 223 3.54 1.49 7.02
C LYS A 223 4.45 0.90 8.11
N ASP A 224 3.91 0.64 9.30
CA ASP A 224 4.71 0.16 10.43
C ASP A 224 5.26 -1.26 10.20
N THR A 225 4.42 -2.15 9.67
CA THR A 225 4.80 -3.54 9.39
C THR A 225 5.75 -3.60 8.20
N TYR A 226 5.53 -2.80 7.16
CA TYR A 226 6.43 -2.74 6.02
C TYR A 226 7.77 -2.10 6.36
N GLY A 227 7.80 -1.03 7.15
CA GLY A 227 9.03 -0.45 7.68
C GLY A 227 9.83 -1.45 8.50
N TYR A 228 9.14 -2.27 9.30
CA TYR A 228 9.80 -3.38 10.00
C TYR A 228 10.41 -4.42 9.04
N VAL A 229 9.75 -4.76 7.93
CA VAL A 229 10.32 -5.66 6.92
C VAL A 229 11.55 -5.03 6.25
N LEU A 230 11.46 -3.76 5.84
CA LEU A 230 12.56 -3.02 5.21
C LEU A 230 13.81 -2.96 6.09
N ASN A 231 13.62 -2.86 7.41
CA ASN A 231 14.71 -2.76 8.38
C ASN A 231 15.32 -4.12 8.78
N HIS A 232 14.72 -5.25 8.38
CA HIS A 232 15.15 -6.57 8.87
C HIS A 232 15.42 -7.62 7.79
N PHE A 233 15.09 -7.33 6.53
CA PHE A 233 15.32 -8.22 5.40
C PHE A 233 15.91 -7.46 4.23
N TYR A 234 16.68 -8.16 3.39
CA TYR A 234 16.99 -7.63 2.06
C TYR A 234 15.74 -7.74 1.18
N THR A 235 15.08 -6.60 0.94
CA THR A 235 13.81 -6.54 0.21
C THR A 235 14.02 -6.46 -1.29
N VAL A 236 13.34 -7.36 -2.02
CA VAL A 236 13.35 -7.41 -3.48
C VAL A 236 11.95 -7.20 -3.99
N TRP A 237 11.72 -6.09 -4.68
CA TRP A 237 10.49 -5.85 -5.42
C TRP A 237 10.53 -6.62 -6.74
N VAL A 238 9.74 -7.69 -6.82
CA VAL A 238 9.55 -8.49 -8.03
C VAL A 238 8.44 -7.85 -8.86
N LYS A 239 8.82 -7.31 -10.02
CA LYS A 239 7.92 -6.64 -10.96
C LYS A 239 7.73 -7.50 -12.22
N ALA A 240 6.53 -7.48 -12.76
CA ALA A 240 6.22 -7.97 -14.10
C ALA A 240 5.29 -6.98 -14.79
N GLN A 241 5.14 -7.07 -16.12
CA GLN A 241 4.13 -6.27 -16.83
C GLN A 241 2.71 -6.65 -16.38
N PRO A 242 1.75 -5.70 -16.31
CA PRO A 242 0.37 -5.97 -15.91
C PRO A 242 -0.29 -7.12 -16.70
N GLU A 243 0.02 -7.22 -17.98
CA GLU A 243 -0.49 -8.26 -18.89
C GLU A 243 0.06 -9.64 -18.51
N GLU A 244 1.34 -9.72 -18.14
CA GLU A 244 1.97 -10.96 -17.65
C GLU A 244 1.43 -11.35 -16.27
N HIS A 245 1.22 -10.39 -15.37
CA HIS A 245 0.57 -10.63 -14.07
C HIS A 245 -0.80 -11.28 -14.27
N MET A 246 -1.61 -10.72 -15.18
CA MET A 246 -2.95 -11.22 -15.46
C MET A 246 -2.91 -12.65 -16.01
N SER A 247 -2.06 -12.89 -17.02
CA SER A 247 -1.88 -14.22 -17.63
C SER A 247 -1.50 -15.27 -16.59
N ARG A 248 -0.53 -14.96 -15.71
CA ARG A 248 -0.06 -15.88 -14.66
C ARG A 248 -1.11 -16.12 -13.57
N VAL A 249 -1.87 -15.09 -13.17
CA VAL A 249 -2.98 -15.24 -12.20
C VAL A 249 -4.09 -16.11 -12.77
N MET A 250 -4.43 -15.94 -14.06
CA MET A 250 -5.41 -16.78 -14.76
C MET A 250 -4.98 -18.24 -14.81
N ALA A 251 -3.70 -18.51 -15.12
CA ALA A 251 -3.15 -19.87 -15.15
C ALA A 251 -3.18 -20.57 -13.78
N GLN A 252 -3.18 -19.80 -12.68
CA GLN A 252 -3.24 -20.30 -11.30
C GLN A 252 -4.67 -20.58 -10.80
N GLY A 253 -5.70 -20.52 -11.67
CA GLY A 253 -7.07 -20.92 -11.35
C GLY A 253 -7.86 -19.87 -10.55
N ASP A 254 -7.33 -18.67 -10.37
CA ASP A 254 -8.04 -17.57 -9.75
C ASP A 254 -8.88 -16.84 -10.81
N LEU A 255 -10.17 -17.18 -10.86
CA LEU A 255 -11.14 -16.64 -11.84
C LEU A 255 -11.67 -15.24 -11.47
N ARG A 256 -11.23 -14.64 -10.35
CA ARG A 256 -11.60 -13.26 -9.97
C ARG A 256 -11.37 -12.23 -11.10
N PRO A 257 -10.36 -12.37 -11.98
CA PRO A 257 -10.20 -11.50 -13.14
C PRO A 257 -11.18 -11.78 -14.30
N MET A 258 -11.74 -12.99 -14.41
CA MET A 258 -12.66 -13.35 -15.51
C MET A 258 -14.09 -12.82 -15.31
N ALA A 259 -14.46 -12.38 -14.10
CA ALA A 259 -15.80 -11.84 -13.86
C ALA A 259 -16.02 -10.42 -14.43
N ALA A 260 -14.99 -9.74 -14.96
CA ALA A 260 -15.15 -8.45 -15.65
C ALA A 260 -13.92 -8.07 -16.52
N SER A 261 -13.93 -8.42 -17.81
CA SER A 261 -12.76 -8.39 -18.71
C SER A 261 -12.01 -7.04 -18.82
N GLN A 262 -12.69 -5.89 -18.74
CA GLN A 262 -12.03 -4.57 -18.76
C GLN A 262 -11.84 -3.98 -17.36
N LYS A 263 -12.87 -4.07 -16.52
CA LYS A 263 -12.86 -3.47 -15.18
C LYS A 263 -11.86 -4.14 -14.23
N ALA A 264 -11.64 -5.44 -14.36
CA ALA A 264 -10.63 -6.16 -13.57
C ALA A 264 -9.20 -5.71 -13.94
N MET A 265 -8.96 -5.41 -15.22
CA MET A 265 -7.68 -4.86 -15.68
C MET A 265 -7.48 -3.43 -15.16
N ASP A 266 -8.53 -2.60 -15.21
CA ASP A 266 -8.48 -1.24 -14.67
C ASP A 266 -8.26 -1.23 -13.14
N ASP A 267 -8.90 -2.17 -12.43
CA ASP A 267 -8.70 -2.35 -10.99
C ASP A 267 -7.29 -2.86 -10.68
N LEU A 268 -6.73 -3.78 -11.48
CA LEU A 268 -5.34 -4.24 -11.33
C LEU A 268 -4.34 -3.10 -11.57
N LYS A 269 -4.54 -2.31 -12.62
CA LYS A 269 -3.73 -1.12 -12.93
C LYS A 269 -3.80 -0.12 -11.79
N LEU A 270 -5.00 0.12 -11.24
CA LEU A 270 -5.16 0.98 -10.07
C LEU A 270 -4.38 0.44 -8.86
N ILE A 271 -4.49 -0.85 -8.54
CA ILE A 271 -3.75 -1.46 -7.44
C ILE A 271 -2.23 -1.30 -7.64
N LEU A 272 -1.73 -1.48 -8.87
CA LEU A 272 -0.33 -1.26 -9.21
C LEU A 272 0.09 0.19 -8.96
N THR A 273 -0.62 1.15 -9.57
CA THR A 273 -0.32 2.59 -9.44
C THR A 273 -0.31 3.03 -7.98
N GLU A 274 -1.27 2.54 -7.18
CA GLU A 274 -1.40 2.91 -5.77
C GLU A 274 -0.35 2.24 -4.88
N ARG A 275 0.17 1.06 -5.24
CA ARG A 275 1.19 0.34 -4.45
C ARG A 275 2.62 0.63 -4.88
N GLU A 276 2.82 1.10 -6.10
CA GLU A 276 4.16 1.37 -6.67
C GLU A 276 5.03 2.28 -5.80
N PRO A 277 4.52 3.39 -5.21
CA PRO A 277 5.34 4.23 -4.33
C PRO A 277 5.94 3.45 -3.16
N TYR A 278 5.17 2.55 -2.54
CA TYR A 278 5.65 1.73 -1.42
C TYR A 278 6.61 0.63 -1.89
N TYR A 279 6.33 -0.01 -3.03
CA TYR A 279 7.25 -1.03 -3.57
C TYR A 279 8.64 -0.46 -3.91
N ARG A 280 8.72 0.81 -4.30
CA ARG A 280 9.99 1.49 -4.59
C ARG A 280 10.90 1.68 -3.37
N GLU A 281 10.37 1.57 -2.16
CA GLU A 281 11.18 1.63 -0.94
C GLU A 281 12.05 0.37 -0.75
N ALA A 282 11.82 -0.70 -1.52
CA ALA A 282 12.63 -1.92 -1.48
C ALA A 282 14.10 -1.68 -1.84
N ASN A 283 14.99 -2.52 -1.31
CA ASN A 283 16.43 -2.42 -1.58
C ASN A 283 16.78 -2.62 -3.05
N THR A 284 16.07 -3.52 -3.75
CA THR A 284 16.28 -3.80 -5.18
C THR A 284 14.96 -4.01 -5.91
N LEU A 285 14.87 -3.43 -7.11
CA LEU A 285 13.87 -3.79 -8.12
C LEU A 285 14.40 -4.92 -9.01
N LEU A 286 13.58 -5.95 -9.19
CA LEU A 286 13.81 -7.04 -10.14
C LEU A 286 12.64 -7.11 -11.13
N ASP A 287 12.87 -6.66 -12.36
CA ASP A 287 11.92 -6.88 -13.46
C ASP A 287 12.12 -8.29 -14.03
N THR A 288 11.05 -9.08 -14.01
CA THR A 288 11.02 -10.46 -14.50
C THR A 288 10.40 -10.60 -15.90
N SER A 289 9.98 -9.48 -16.50
CA SER A 289 9.30 -9.47 -17.79
C SER A 289 10.24 -9.92 -18.91
N GLY A 290 9.85 -10.95 -19.65
CA GLY A 290 10.66 -11.51 -20.74
C GLY A 290 11.98 -12.18 -20.32
N ARG A 291 12.20 -12.45 -19.03
CA ARG A 291 13.42 -13.08 -18.49
C ARG A 291 13.13 -14.46 -17.90
N SER A 292 14.11 -15.34 -17.92
CA SER A 292 13.97 -16.64 -17.26
C SER A 292 14.08 -16.49 -15.73
N VAL A 293 13.41 -17.38 -14.99
CA VAL A 293 13.45 -17.31 -13.52
C VAL A 293 14.85 -17.63 -12.99
N ASP A 294 15.60 -18.49 -13.69
CA ASP A 294 17.00 -18.82 -13.35
C ASP A 294 17.94 -17.61 -13.47
N GLU A 295 17.83 -16.82 -14.55
CA GLU A 295 18.58 -15.57 -14.70
C GLU A 295 18.26 -14.57 -13.60
N CYS A 296 16.97 -14.42 -13.27
CA CYS A 296 16.51 -13.56 -12.19
C CYS A 296 17.01 -14.02 -10.82
N ALA A 297 17.02 -15.33 -10.56
CA ALA A 297 17.54 -15.90 -9.32
C ALA A 297 19.05 -15.68 -9.19
N ALA A 298 19.81 -15.92 -10.26
CA ALA A 298 21.26 -15.70 -10.28
C ALA A 298 21.63 -14.23 -10.04
N GLU A 299 20.88 -13.28 -10.62
CA GLU A 299 21.08 -11.85 -10.38
C GLU A 299 20.97 -11.49 -8.89
N ILE A 300 19.93 -12.00 -8.23
CA ILE A 300 19.69 -11.71 -6.81
C ILE A 300 20.72 -12.42 -5.92
N ILE A 301 21.06 -13.68 -6.21
CA ILE A 301 22.10 -14.42 -5.46
C ILE A 301 23.43 -13.67 -5.53
N ASN A 302 23.83 -13.17 -6.71
CA ASN A 302 25.06 -12.39 -6.88
C ASN A 302 25.03 -11.06 -6.12
N LYS A 303 23.87 -10.42 -6.00
CA LYS A 303 23.70 -9.19 -5.21
C LYS A 303 23.71 -9.44 -3.71
N CYS A 304 23.25 -10.61 -3.25
CA CYS A 304 23.12 -10.95 -1.83
C CYS A 304 24.31 -11.74 -1.26
N THR A 305 25.24 -12.19 -2.10
CA THR A 305 26.45 -12.91 -1.65
C THR A 305 27.63 -11.93 -1.62
N PRO A 306 28.31 -11.71 -0.49
CA PRO A 306 29.52 -10.89 -0.46
C PRO A 306 30.58 -11.52 -1.37
N ALA A 307 31.31 -10.68 -2.12
CA ALA A 307 32.41 -11.13 -2.96
C ALA A 307 33.39 -11.98 -2.13
N GLN A 308 33.69 -13.20 -2.59
CA GLN A 308 34.69 -14.04 -1.93
C GLN A 308 36.00 -13.26 -1.77
N PRO A 309 36.66 -13.30 -0.60
CA PRO A 309 38.00 -12.74 -0.47
C PRO A 309 38.89 -13.44 -1.49
N ILE A 310 39.52 -12.63 -2.36
CA ILE A 310 40.51 -13.09 -3.32
C ILE A 310 41.53 -13.92 -2.55
N GLN A 311 41.56 -15.24 -2.77
CA GLN A 311 42.61 -16.09 -2.22
C GLN A 311 43.93 -15.59 -2.77
N ALA A 312 44.72 -14.94 -1.92
CA ALA A 312 46.11 -14.63 -2.22
C ALA A 312 46.88 -15.95 -2.30
N SER A 313 47.10 -16.43 -3.52
CA SER A 313 48.00 -17.54 -3.81
C SER A 313 49.39 -17.19 -3.25
N SER A 314 49.86 -18.01 -2.29
CA SER A 314 51.27 -18.09 -1.89
C SER A 314 51.89 -19.35 -2.47
#